data_AF-A0AAW1E099-F1
#
_entry.id   AF-A0AAW1E099-F1
#
_cell.length_a   1.000
_cell.length_b   1.000
_cell.length_c   1.000
_cell.angle_alpha   90.00
_cell.angle_beta   90.00
_cell.angle_gamma   90.00
#
_symmetry.space_group_name_H-M   'P 1'
#
loop_
_entity.id
_entity.type
_entity.pdbx_description
1 polymer ?
#
loop_
_entity_poly.entity_id
_entity_poly.type
_entity_poly.pdbx_seq_one_letter_code
_entity_poly.pdbx_strand_id
1 'polypeptide(L)'
;MTRLTLRSMIDDASKGMKKAVTEAMRGVDHIATTTDCWSVRRWSFIGVTAHWIDPDSLKRCSAALACKQLRGSHTVDVLANALDIHSEFEIRGKIQRTTTDNGSNFIKAFQVFGEDENNNAVGSDGDASQPGEDQEGGEEVEFVDVSVLLNEDDGLEFQLPKHQRCACHLLNLIATVDAQKATSNEAYKKVYRSTFGKCNALWNKCGRSTLAAETVEDACSLQLLRPNATRWKSLFLEQAVERLLRIIKDKGEGTIRVLCTDLKVSM
;
A
#
# COMPACT_ATOMS: atom_id res chain seq x y z
N MET A 1 -15.38 25.57 -24.92
CA MET A 1 -15.60 25.21 -23.50
C MET A 1 -14.39 25.71 -22.71
N THR A 2 -14.58 26.52 -21.67
CA THR A 2 -13.47 27.08 -20.89
C THR A 2 -13.06 26.14 -19.76
N ARG A 3 -11.84 26.29 -19.23
CA ARG A 3 -11.36 25.53 -18.06
C ARG A 3 -12.30 25.66 -16.85
N LEU A 4 -12.89 26.84 -16.66
CA LEU A 4 -13.83 27.12 -15.57
C LEU A 4 -15.15 26.36 -15.77
N THR A 5 -15.67 26.36 -17.00
CA THR A 5 -16.89 25.63 -17.34
C THR A 5 -16.69 24.12 -17.14
N LEU A 6 -15.57 23.56 -17.60
CA LEU A 6 -15.26 22.15 -17.43
C LEU A 6 -15.14 21.76 -15.94
N ARG A 7 -14.50 22.59 -15.13
CA ARG A 7 -14.39 22.36 -13.68
C ARG A 7 -15.76 22.33 -13.01
N SER A 8 -16.62 23.31 -13.30
CA SER A 8 -17.99 23.35 -12.78
C SER A 8 -18.78 22.10 -13.16
N MET A 9 -18.69 21.67 -14.42
CA MET A 9 -19.38 20.46 -14.89
C MET A 9 -18.91 19.20 -14.16
N ILE A 10 -17.60 19.08 -13.90
CA ILE A 10 -17.04 17.95 -13.15
C ILE A 10 -17.50 17.99 -11.69
N ASP A 11 -17.49 19.17 -11.05
CA ASP A 11 -17.93 19.34 -9.67
C ASP A 11 -19.41 18.99 -9.51
N ASP A 12 -20.26 19.42 -10.45
CA ASP A 12 -21.69 19.11 -10.44
C ASP A 12 -21.98 17.62 -10.71
N ALA A 13 -21.23 17.00 -11.65
CA ALA A 13 -21.30 15.57 -11.89
C ALA A 13 -20.87 14.76 -10.65
N SER A 14 -19.80 15.19 -9.96
CA SER A 14 -19.31 14.57 -8.74
C SER A 14 -20.34 14.65 -7.61
N LYS A 15 -20.99 15.81 -7.41
CA LYS A 15 -22.09 15.94 -6.45
C LYS A 15 -23.27 15.03 -6.78
N GLY A 16 -23.62 14.92 -8.07
CA GLY A 16 -24.66 14.01 -8.56
C GLY A 16 -24.32 12.55 -8.25
N MET A 17 -23.10 12.11 -8.57
CA MET A 17 -22.61 10.77 -8.25
C MET A 17 -22.61 10.49 -6.74
N LYS A 18 -22.15 11.46 -5.93
CA LYS A 18 -22.15 11.32 -4.47
C LYS A 18 -23.56 11.06 -3.93
N LYS A 19 -24.56 11.83 -4.37
CA LYS A 19 -25.96 11.63 -3.98
C LYS A 19 -26.48 10.25 -4.41
N ALA A 20 -26.21 9.84 -5.64
CA ALA A 20 -26.65 8.54 -6.14
C ALA A 20 -26.03 7.37 -5.36
N VAL A 21 -24.73 7.46 -5.04
CA VAL A 21 -24.02 6.45 -4.24
C VAL A 21 -24.55 6.41 -2.81
N THR A 22 -24.79 7.58 -2.20
CA THR A 22 -25.35 7.67 -0.84
C THR A 22 -26.75 7.04 -0.77
N GLU A 23 -27.61 7.32 -1.76
CA GLU A 23 -28.95 6.73 -1.84
C GLU A 23 -28.91 5.22 -2.04
N ALA A 24 -28.02 4.72 -2.91
CA ALA A 24 -27.85 3.29 -3.13
C ALA A 24 -27.38 2.53 -1.87
N MET A 25 -26.61 3.18 -1.00
CA MET A 25 -26.14 2.61 0.27
C MET A 25 -27.12 2.84 1.44
N ARG A 26 -28.15 3.68 1.28
CA ARG A 26 -29.12 4.01 2.33
C ARG A 26 -29.94 2.81 2.77
N GLY A 27 -30.34 1.95 1.84
CA GLY A 27 -31.11 0.72 2.12
C GLY A 27 -30.26 -0.49 2.52
N VAL A 28 -28.94 -0.35 2.60
CA VAL A 28 -28.01 -1.47 2.88
C VAL A 28 -27.61 -1.45 4.35
N ASP A 29 -27.68 -2.60 5.03
CA ASP A 29 -27.31 -2.70 6.45
C ASP A 29 -25.82 -3.01 6.67
N HIS A 30 -25.20 -3.73 5.73
CA HIS A 30 -23.82 -4.18 5.85
C HIS A 30 -22.97 -3.70 4.68
N ILE A 31 -21.95 -2.90 4.99
CA ILE A 31 -21.01 -2.35 4.02
C ILE A 31 -19.59 -2.77 4.40
N ALA A 32 -18.78 -3.14 3.41
CA ALA A 32 -17.35 -3.35 3.59
C ALA A 32 -16.59 -2.26 2.84
N THR A 33 -15.53 -1.73 3.43
CA THR A 33 -14.69 -0.73 2.78
C THR A 33 -13.31 -1.31 2.50
N THR A 34 -12.70 -0.86 1.41
CA THR A 34 -11.28 -1.10 1.13
C THR A 34 -10.58 0.24 1.05
N THR A 35 -9.43 0.33 1.71
CA THR A 35 -8.60 1.53 1.71
C THR A 35 -7.22 1.17 1.18
N ASP A 36 -6.81 1.87 0.15
CA ASP A 36 -5.48 1.76 -0.45
C ASP A 36 -4.75 3.09 -0.33
N CYS A 37 -3.46 3.03 -0.03
CA CYS A 37 -2.60 4.21 0.00
C CYS A 37 -1.38 3.98 -0.88
N TRP A 38 -1.14 4.90 -1.79
CA TRP A 38 0.01 4.81 -2.68
C TRP A 38 0.70 6.15 -2.85
N SER A 39 2.01 6.09 -3.08
CA SER A 39 2.83 7.26 -3.36
C SER A 39 3.29 7.29 -4.81
N VAL A 40 3.20 8.46 -5.45
CA VAL A 40 3.71 8.76 -6.79
C VAL A 40 4.42 10.11 -6.74
N ARG A 41 5.69 10.16 -7.18
CA ARG A 41 6.47 11.41 -7.33
C ARG A 41 6.42 12.34 -6.10
N ARG A 42 6.62 11.78 -4.91
CA ARG A 42 6.56 12.47 -3.58
C ARG A 42 5.18 12.95 -3.14
N TRP A 43 4.14 12.61 -3.89
CA TRP A 43 2.77 12.77 -3.44
C TRP A 43 2.22 11.44 -3.01
N SER A 44 1.39 11.46 -1.99
CA SER A 44 0.70 10.28 -1.53
C SER A 44 -0.79 10.50 -1.64
N PHE A 45 -1.49 9.41 -1.93
CA PHE A 45 -2.91 9.41 -2.18
C PHE A 45 -3.54 8.29 -1.38
N ILE A 46 -4.75 8.53 -0.93
CA ILE A 46 -5.60 7.54 -0.30
C ILE A 46 -6.85 7.35 -1.16
N GLY A 47 -7.12 6.10 -1.49
CA GLY A 47 -8.35 5.66 -2.13
C GLY A 47 -9.20 4.92 -1.12
N VAL A 48 -10.48 5.26 -1.05
CA VAL A 48 -11.47 4.50 -0.26
C VAL A 48 -12.56 4.03 -1.20
N THR A 49 -12.86 2.73 -1.18
CA THR A 49 -13.91 2.11 -1.97
C THR A 49 -14.87 1.36 -1.06
N ALA A 50 -16.17 1.59 -1.21
CA ALA A 50 -17.21 0.82 -0.54
C ALA A 50 -17.66 -0.33 -1.42
N HIS A 51 -18.00 -1.43 -0.78
CA HIS A 51 -18.53 -2.64 -1.39
C HIS A 51 -19.74 -3.08 -0.58
N TRP A 52 -20.82 -3.42 -1.28
CA TRP A 52 -22.03 -3.96 -0.68
C TRP A 52 -22.68 -4.97 -1.61
N ILE A 53 -23.63 -5.73 -1.08
CA ILE A 53 -24.49 -6.60 -1.87
C ILE A 53 -25.82 -5.88 -2.03
N ASP A 54 -26.24 -5.72 -3.27
CA ASP A 54 -27.56 -5.17 -3.61
C ASP A 54 -28.64 -6.18 -3.16
N PRO A 55 -29.61 -5.79 -2.30
CA PRO A 55 -30.59 -6.72 -1.74
C PRO A 55 -31.49 -7.37 -2.79
N ASP A 56 -31.82 -6.66 -3.87
CA ASP A 56 -32.77 -7.12 -4.88
C ASP A 56 -32.10 -8.03 -5.92
N SER A 57 -30.93 -7.63 -6.39
CA SER A 57 -30.20 -8.34 -7.45
C SER A 57 -29.19 -9.36 -6.93
N LEU A 58 -28.86 -9.32 -5.63
CA LEU A 58 -27.79 -10.09 -4.97
C LEU A 58 -26.42 -9.93 -5.63
N LYS A 59 -26.22 -8.86 -6.41
CA LYS A 59 -24.95 -8.56 -7.05
C LYS A 59 -24.07 -7.73 -6.13
N ARG A 60 -22.77 -8.00 -6.19
CA ARG A 60 -21.78 -7.17 -5.52
C ARG A 60 -21.66 -5.83 -6.24
N CYS A 61 -22.04 -4.77 -5.55
CA CYS A 61 -21.86 -3.39 -5.96
C CYS A 61 -20.57 -2.83 -5.37
N SER A 62 -19.96 -1.86 -6.05
CA SER A 62 -18.72 -1.23 -5.59
C SER A 62 -18.69 0.22 -6.06
N ALA A 63 -18.34 1.14 -5.16
CA ALA A 63 -18.23 2.55 -5.48
C ALA A 63 -17.00 3.16 -4.80
N ALA A 64 -16.24 3.97 -5.56
CA ALA A 64 -15.17 4.77 -5.00
C ALA A 64 -15.77 5.94 -4.20
N LEU A 65 -15.46 6.00 -2.91
CA LEU A 65 -15.92 7.06 -2.01
C LEU A 65 -14.96 8.25 -2.01
N ALA A 66 -13.65 7.98 -2.08
CA ALA A 66 -12.64 9.01 -2.03
C ALA A 66 -11.39 8.66 -2.83
N CYS A 67 -10.77 9.68 -3.40
CA CYS A 67 -9.39 9.68 -3.88
C CYS A 67 -8.77 11.01 -3.45
N LYS A 68 -8.17 11.05 -2.26
CA LYS A 68 -7.67 12.28 -1.64
C LYS A 68 -6.14 12.29 -1.64
N GLN A 69 -5.55 13.45 -1.89
CA GLN A 69 -4.12 13.65 -1.70
C GLN A 69 -3.83 13.79 -0.20
N LEU A 70 -2.95 12.95 0.33
CA LEU A 70 -2.40 13.09 1.67
C LEU A 70 -1.21 14.06 1.60
N ARG A 71 -1.30 15.19 2.32
CA ARG A 71 -0.25 16.21 2.40
C ARG A 71 0.45 16.13 3.76
N GLY A 72 1.78 16.14 3.75
CA GLY A 72 2.61 16.08 4.97
C GLY A 72 3.03 14.66 5.36
N SER A 73 3.59 14.53 6.57
CA SER A 73 3.91 13.22 7.15
C SER A 73 2.62 12.40 7.31
N HIS A 74 2.67 11.12 6.97
CA HIS A 74 1.58 10.15 7.10
C HIS A 74 1.28 9.81 8.57
N THR A 75 0.98 10.83 9.38
CA THR A 75 0.57 10.64 10.76
C THR A 75 -0.79 9.96 10.82
N VAL A 76 -0.96 9.21 11.91
CA VAL A 76 -2.14 8.40 12.22
C VAL A 76 -3.43 9.24 12.16
N ASP A 77 -3.36 10.51 12.54
CA ASP A 77 -4.47 11.48 12.53
C ASP A 77 -4.92 11.85 11.10
N VAL A 78 -3.98 11.95 10.16
CA VAL A 78 -4.28 12.29 8.76
C VAL A 78 -5.00 11.12 8.07
N LEU A 79 -4.68 9.89 8.47
CA LEU A 79 -5.38 8.69 8.01
C LEU A 79 -6.78 8.59 8.64
N ALA A 80 -6.92 8.87 9.94
CA ALA A 80 -8.22 8.88 10.61
C ALA A 80 -9.17 9.92 10.01
N ASN A 81 -8.69 11.15 9.78
CA ASN A 81 -9.46 12.20 9.11
C ASN A 81 -9.80 11.82 7.65
N ALA A 82 -8.89 11.16 6.94
CA ALA A 82 -9.20 10.69 5.59
C ALA A 82 -10.29 9.60 5.57
N LEU A 83 -10.40 8.81 6.64
CA LEU A 83 -11.43 7.79 6.85
C LEU A 83 -12.76 8.36 7.39
N ASP A 84 -12.78 9.62 7.82
CA ASP A 84 -14.03 10.32 8.16
C ASP A 84 -14.96 10.55 6.94
N ILE A 85 -14.51 10.15 5.74
CA ILE A 85 -15.39 9.97 4.58
C ILE A 85 -16.59 9.07 4.89
N HIS A 86 -16.47 8.15 5.85
CA HIS A 86 -17.58 7.30 6.27
C HIS A 86 -18.74 8.10 6.87
N SER A 87 -18.46 9.20 7.58
CA SER A 87 -19.45 10.13 8.10
C SER A 87 -20.09 10.95 6.98
N GLU A 88 -19.28 11.37 5.99
CA GLU A 88 -19.72 12.15 4.83
C GLU A 88 -20.75 11.43 3.93
N PHE A 89 -20.77 10.10 3.95
CA PHE A 89 -21.72 9.25 3.23
C PHE A 89 -22.79 8.61 4.15
N GLU A 90 -22.85 8.98 5.43
CA GLU A 90 -23.81 8.42 6.41
C GLU A 90 -23.72 6.89 6.56
N ILE A 91 -22.54 6.31 6.31
CA ILE A 91 -22.33 4.85 6.33
C ILE A 91 -21.57 4.35 7.56
N ARG A 92 -21.09 5.24 8.44
CA ARG A 92 -20.23 4.89 9.60
C ARG A 92 -20.77 3.71 10.41
N GLY A 93 -22.05 3.72 10.78
CA GLY A 93 -22.68 2.63 11.56
C GLY A 93 -22.96 1.33 10.78
N LYS A 94 -22.78 1.33 9.46
CA LYS A 94 -23.05 0.19 8.56
C LYS A 94 -21.76 -0.55 8.16
N ILE A 95 -20.61 0.06 8.42
CA ILE A 95 -19.32 -0.52 8.03
C ILE A 95 -19.00 -1.68 8.96
N GLN A 96 -18.96 -2.88 8.40
CA GLN A 96 -18.58 -4.08 9.13
C GLN A 96 -17.07 -4.15 9.32
N ARG A 97 -16.32 -3.92 8.24
CA ARG A 97 -14.85 -3.98 8.24
C ARG A 97 -14.25 -3.06 7.18
N THR A 98 -13.09 -2.50 7.50
CA THR A 98 -12.21 -1.83 6.52
C THR A 98 -11.01 -2.71 6.21
N THR A 99 -10.83 -3.07 4.94
CA THR A 99 -9.65 -3.81 4.50
C THR A 99 -8.55 -2.87 4.03
N THR A 100 -7.36 -2.93 4.64
CA THR A 100 -6.19 -2.15 4.20
C THR A 100 -4.98 -3.05 3.95
N ASP A 101 -3.94 -2.50 3.32
CA ASP A 101 -2.64 -3.17 3.29
C ASP A 101 -2.00 -3.22 4.71
N ASN A 102 -0.94 -4.03 4.87
CA ASN A 102 -0.22 -4.13 6.14
C ASN A 102 0.78 -2.98 6.33
N GLY A 103 0.50 -1.79 5.78
CA GLY A 103 1.32 -0.62 6.04
C GLY A 103 1.35 -0.32 7.55
N SER A 104 2.54 -0.08 8.09
CA SER A 104 2.73 0.19 9.54
C SER A 104 1.87 1.34 10.05
N ASN A 105 1.60 2.34 9.20
CA ASN A 105 0.76 3.48 9.54
C ASN A 105 -0.74 3.10 9.65
N PHE A 106 -1.22 2.15 8.83
CA PHE A 106 -2.59 1.65 8.97
C PHE A 106 -2.75 0.82 10.23
N ILE A 107 -1.81 -0.08 10.51
CA ILE A 107 -1.85 -0.91 11.73
C ILE A 107 -1.91 -0.01 12.96
N LYS A 108 -1.07 1.03 13.04
CA LYS A 108 -1.09 2.00 14.14
C LYS A 108 -2.39 2.80 14.20
N ALA A 109 -2.92 3.26 13.06
CA ALA A 109 -4.16 4.04 13.04
C ALA A 109 -5.37 3.24 13.52
N PHE A 110 -5.50 1.99 13.11
CA PHE A 110 -6.58 1.11 13.57
C PHE A 110 -6.37 0.58 14.99
N GLN A 111 -5.14 0.56 15.52
CA GLN A 111 -4.88 0.27 16.93
C GLN A 111 -5.23 1.44 17.86
N VAL A 112 -5.00 2.68 17.41
CA VAL A 112 -5.25 3.87 18.23
C VAL A 112 -6.72 4.29 18.18
N PHE A 113 -7.39 4.12 17.04
CA PHE A 113 -8.76 4.61 16.83
C PHE A 113 -9.79 3.50 16.57
N GLY A 114 -9.42 2.22 16.67
CA GLY A 114 -10.32 1.11 16.36
C GLY A 114 -11.35 0.83 17.46
N GLU A 115 -12.51 0.29 17.07
CA GLU A 115 -13.44 -0.34 18.02
C GLU A 115 -12.87 -1.64 18.58
N ASP A 116 -12.31 -1.59 19.78
CA ASP A 116 -11.87 -2.78 20.51
C ASP A 116 -13.02 -3.39 21.33
N GLU A 117 -13.42 -4.63 21.01
CA GLU A 117 -14.04 -5.54 21.98
C GLU A 117 -13.00 -6.17 22.93
N ASN A 118 -11.70 -5.85 22.77
CA ASN A 118 -10.61 -6.58 23.41
C ASN A 118 -9.73 -5.75 24.37
N ASN A 119 -10.10 -4.51 24.68
CA ASN A 119 -9.37 -3.67 25.66
C ASN A 119 -9.54 -4.11 27.12
N ASN A 120 -10.21 -5.24 27.39
CA ASN A 120 -10.31 -5.87 28.72
C ASN A 120 -9.60 -7.23 28.82
N ALA A 121 -8.63 -7.53 27.97
CA ALA A 121 -7.76 -8.70 28.14
C ALA A 121 -6.30 -8.28 28.26
N VAL A 122 -5.93 -7.79 29.45
CA VAL A 122 -4.55 -7.84 29.90
C VAL A 122 -4.17 -9.32 30.04
N GLY A 123 -3.20 -9.79 29.24
CA GLY A 123 -2.47 -11.01 29.56
C GLY A 123 -2.06 -11.91 28.39
N SER A 124 -0.75 -11.88 28.11
CA SER A 124 0.11 -12.95 27.60
C SER A 124 0.26 -13.19 26.08
N ASP A 125 1.49 -12.85 25.67
CA ASP A 125 2.39 -13.56 24.76
C ASP A 125 2.27 -13.38 23.24
N GLY A 126 3.30 -12.70 22.70
CA GLY A 126 3.63 -12.78 21.28
C GLY A 126 4.58 -11.71 20.74
N ASP A 127 5.82 -11.67 21.23
CA ASP A 127 7.03 -11.26 20.49
C ASP A 127 7.09 -9.83 19.91
N ALA A 128 7.47 -8.89 20.78
CA ALA A 128 8.00 -7.59 20.37
C ALA A 128 9.50 -7.74 20.01
N SER A 129 9.79 -7.98 18.73
CA SER A 129 11.15 -7.79 18.21
C SER A 129 11.49 -6.29 18.19
N GLN A 130 12.50 -5.94 18.99
CA GLN A 130 13.06 -4.63 19.26
C GLN A 130 13.38 -3.79 18.00
N PRO A 131 13.15 -2.46 18.02
CA PRO A 131 13.99 -1.51 17.32
C PRO A 131 15.28 -1.27 18.14
N GLY A 132 16.43 -1.29 17.47
CA GLY A 132 17.75 -1.22 18.09
C GLY A 132 17.96 -0.01 19.01
N GLU A 133 18.71 -0.29 20.06
CA GLU A 133 19.28 0.63 21.04
C GLU A 133 20.25 1.63 20.37
N ASP A 134 20.18 2.89 20.78
CA ASP A 134 21.37 3.72 21.02
C ASP A 134 21.03 4.86 22.01
N GLN A 135 21.60 4.70 23.21
CA GLN A 135 22.11 5.71 24.16
C GLN A 135 21.15 6.67 24.93
N GLU A 136 20.96 6.27 26.20
CA GLU A 136 21.13 7.01 27.47
C GLU A 136 20.83 8.51 27.56
N GLY A 137 19.91 8.83 28.47
CA GLY A 137 19.77 10.12 29.14
C GLY A 137 18.62 10.04 30.14
N GLY A 138 18.92 9.73 31.40
CA GLY A 138 17.93 9.60 32.47
C GLY A 138 17.37 10.94 32.93
N GLU A 139 16.05 11.02 33.08
CA GLU A 139 15.37 12.06 33.85
C GLU A 139 14.31 11.40 34.74
N GLU A 140 14.29 11.81 36.01
CA GLU A 140 13.40 11.32 37.06
C GLU A 140 11.93 11.55 36.68
N VAL A 141 11.10 10.50 36.81
CA VAL A 141 9.66 10.58 36.50
C VAL A 141 8.92 11.10 37.72
N GLU A 142 8.43 12.33 37.63
CA GLU A 142 7.48 12.92 38.59
C GLU A 142 6.09 12.30 38.36
N PHE A 143 5.50 11.68 39.39
CA PHE A 143 4.21 11.01 39.29
C PHE A 143 3.07 12.03 39.27
N VAL A 144 2.41 12.18 38.12
CA VAL A 144 1.18 12.96 37.97
C VAL A 144 -0.04 12.06 38.19
N ASP A 145 -1.00 12.53 38.99
CA ASP A 145 -2.22 11.80 39.35
C ASP A 145 -3.10 11.53 38.11
N VAL A 146 -3.18 10.25 37.71
CA VAL A 146 -3.89 9.74 36.53
C VAL A 146 -5.40 10.04 36.58
N SER A 147 -5.97 10.31 37.75
CA SER A 147 -7.42 10.55 37.87
C SER A 147 -7.86 11.91 37.30
N VAL A 148 -6.93 12.87 37.18
CA VAL A 148 -7.21 14.18 36.56
C VAL A 148 -7.18 14.08 35.03
N LEU A 149 -6.29 13.25 34.48
CA LEU A 149 -6.20 13.01 33.03
C LEU A 149 -7.39 12.21 32.48
N LEU A 150 -8.00 11.33 33.28
CA LEU A 150 -9.16 10.52 32.85
C LEU A 150 -10.51 11.26 32.89
N ASN A 151 -10.55 12.47 33.45
CA ASN A 151 -11.77 13.30 33.57
C ASN A 151 -11.79 14.49 32.60
N GLU A 152 -10.72 14.71 31.83
CA GLU A 152 -10.83 15.54 30.64
C GLU A 152 -11.44 14.66 29.55
N ASP A 153 -12.57 15.11 29.02
CA ASP A 153 -13.26 14.56 27.86
C ASP A 153 -12.25 14.51 26.69
N ASP A 154 -11.54 13.38 26.58
CA ASP A 154 -10.61 13.10 25.49
C ASP A 154 -11.44 13.07 24.21
N GLY A 155 -11.56 14.22 23.56
CA GLY A 155 -12.22 14.45 22.28
C GLY A 155 -11.57 13.65 21.14
N LEU A 156 -11.60 12.33 21.23
CA LEU A 156 -11.31 11.40 20.16
C LEU A 156 -12.48 11.50 19.17
N GLU A 157 -12.41 12.49 18.28
CA GLU A 157 -13.41 12.77 17.24
C GLU A 157 -13.62 11.59 16.25
N PHE A 158 -12.74 10.58 16.27
CA PHE A 158 -12.68 9.52 15.27
C PHE A 158 -12.68 8.11 15.89
N GLN A 159 -13.70 7.32 15.55
CA GLN A 159 -13.79 5.88 15.85
C GLN A 159 -13.80 5.13 14.53
N LEU A 160 -12.74 4.36 14.28
CA LEU A 160 -12.53 3.57 13.08
C LEU A 160 -13.18 2.19 13.22
N PRO A 161 -13.85 1.69 12.17
CA PRO A 161 -14.46 0.36 12.18
C PRO A 161 -13.41 -0.75 12.18
N LYS A 162 -13.84 -1.99 12.49
CA LYS A 162 -12.97 -3.17 12.60
C LYS A 162 -12.01 -3.32 11.41
N HIS A 163 -10.73 -3.50 11.70
CA HIS A 163 -9.68 -3.64 10.69
C HIS A 163 -9.59 -5.06 10.13
N GLN A 164 -9.42 -5.17 8.82
CA GLN A 164 -9.06 -6.42 8.15
C GLN A 164 -7.78 -6.24 7.33
N ARG A 165 -6.84 -7.15 7.50
CA ARG A 165 -5.61 -7.16 6.70
C ARG A 165 -5.89 -7.68 5.29
N CYS A 166 -5.29 -7.02 4.30
CA CYS A 166 -5.37 -7.44 2.91
C CYS A 166 -4.70 -8.81 2.71
N ALA A 167 -5.49 -9.81 2.31
CA ALA A 167 -4.99 -11.15 2.02
C ALA A 167 -3.95 -11.16 0.90
N CYS A 168 -4.10 -10.32 -0.14
CA CYS A 168 -3.13 -10.21 -1.23
C CYS A 168 -1.77 -9.71 -0.72
N HIS A 169 -1.77 -8.72 0.17
CA HIS A 169 -0.53 -8.22 0.76
C HIS A 169 0.12 -9.28 1.67
N LEU A 170 -0.69 -10.02 2.43
CA LEU A 170 -0.21 -11.12 3.27
C LEU A 170 0.44 -12.25 2.44
N LEU A 171 -0.21 -12.68 1.36
CA LEU A 171 0.35 -13.69 0.44
C LEU A 171 1.66 -13.22 -0.20
N ASN A 172 1.72 -11.95 -0.63
CA ASN A 172 2.96 -11.35 -1.13
C ASN A 172 4.06 -11.33 -0.06
N LEU A 173 3.72 -11.08 1.22
CA LEU A 173 4.67 -11.10 2.32
C LEU A 173 5.18 -12.52 2.60
N ILE A 174 4.29 -13.52 2.63
CA ILE A 174 4.66 -14.93 2.80
C ILE A 174 5.67 -15.34 1.72
N ALA A 175 5.34 -15.08 0.45
CA ALA A 175 6.25 -15.39 -0.67
C ALA A 175 7.61 -14.67 -0.54
N THR A 176 7.61 -13.42 -0.07
CA THR A 176 8.84 -12.65 0.14
C THR A 176 9.69 -13.22 1.28
N VAL A 177 9.06 -13.56 2.41
CA VAL A 177 9.73 -14.14 3.58
C VAL A 177 10.28 -15.52 3.26
N ASP A 178 9.53 -16.36 2.54
CA ASP A 178 9.99 -17.70 2.16
C ASP A 178 11.13 -17.63 1.13
N ALA A 179 11.06 -16.70 0.18
CA ALA A 179 12.19 -16.44 -0.73
C ALA A 179 13.45 -15.97 0.03
N GLN A 180 13.29 -15.18 1.09
CA GLN A 180 14.40 -14.79 1.97
C GLN A 180 14.93 -15.99 2.77
N LYS A 181 14.06 -16.83 3.33
CA LYS A 181 14.46 -18.05 4.04
C LYS A 181 15.24 -19.00 3.14
N ALA A 182 14.90 -19.10 1.85
CA ALA A 182 15.67 -19.90 0.89
C ALA A 182 17.15 -19.47 0.78
N THR A 183 17.46 -18.19 1.07
CA THR A 183 18.84 -17.68 1.12
C THR A 183 19.64 -18.13 2.35
N SER A 184 19.04 -18.89 3.26
CA SER A 184 19.78 -19.56 4.36
C SER A 184 20.73 -20.63 3.82
N ASN A 185 20.44 -21.19 2.64
CA ASN A 185 21.37 -22.08 1.96
C ASN A 185 22.45 -21.26 1.23
N GLU A 186 23.70 -21.40 1.66
CA GLU A 186 24.84 -20.64 1.11
C GLU A 186 25.09 -20.89 -0.38
N ALA A 187 24.80 -22.10 -0.90
CA ALA A 187 24.92 -22.38 -2.33
C ALA A 187 23.87 -21.61 -3.13
N TYR A 188 22.61 -21.63 -2.68
CA TYR A 188 21.53 -20.87 -3.31
C TYR A 188 21.76 -19.37 -3.22
N LYS A 189 22.19 -18.87 -2.06
CA LYS A 189 22.50 -17.46 -1.79
C LYS A 189 23.57 -16.91 -2.73
N LYS A 190 24.63 -17.67 -3.00
CA LYS A 190 25.69 -17.27 -3.95
C LYS A 190 25.13 -17.09 -5.36
N VAL A 191 24.35 -18.06 -5.84
CA VAL A 191 23.70 -18.00 -7.16
C VAL A 191 22.71 -16.84 -7.22
N TYR A 192 21.83 -16.71 -6.21
CA TYR A 192 20.85 -15.63 -6.10
C TYR A 192 21.51 -14.25 -6.17
N ARG A 193 22.52 -13.99 -5.34
CA ARG A 193 23.22 -12.69 -5.30
C ARG A 193 23.96 -12.38 -6.60
N SER A 194 24.62 -13.38 -7.19
CA SER A 194 25.31 -13.22 -8.47
C SER A 194 24.32 -12.87 -9.59
N THR A 195 23.22 -13.62 -9.72
CA THR A 195 22.24 -13.43 -10.78
C THR A 195 21.47 -12.11 -10.61
N PHE A 196 20.89 -11.87 -9.43
CA PHE A 196 20.14 -10.63 -9.20
C PHE A 196 21.03 -9.39 -9.13
N GLY A 197 22.33 -9.52 -8.80
CA GLY A 197 23.30 -8.44 -8.91
C GLY A 197 23.44 -7.94 -10.35
N LYS A 198 23.58 -8.85 -11.31
CA LYS A 198 23.66 -8.53 -12.74
C LYS A 198 22.35 -7.94 -13.27
N CYS A 199 21.21 -8.55 -12.92
CA CYS A 199 19.90 -8.03 -13.30
C CYS A 199 19.67 -6.62 -12.75
N ASN A 200 19.99 -6.36 -11.48
CA ASN A 200 19.88 -5.04 -10.88
C ASN A 200 20.80 -4.01 -11.56
N ALA A 201 22.01 -4.38 -11.94
CA ALA A 201 22.91 -3.49 -12.67
C ALA A 201 22.32 -3.10 -14.04
N LEU A 202 21.75 -4.06 -14.76
CA LEU A 202 21.07 -3.82 -16.03
C LEU A 202 19.83 -2.94 -15.88
N TRP A 203 18.94 -3.27 -14.94
CA TRP A 203 17.73 -2.48 -14.65
C TRP A 203 18.04 -1.05 -14.21
N ASN A 204 19.05 -0.86 -13.36
CA ASN A 204 19.47 0.47 -12.93
C ASN A 204 20.09 1.27 -14.07
N LYS A 205 20.81 0.63 -14.99
CA LYS A 205 21.42 1.32 -16.14
C LYS A 205 20.37 1.78 -17.14
N CYS A 206 19.41 0.93 -17.48
CA CYS A 206 18.28 1.29 -18.32
C CYS A 206 17.39 2.36 -17.66
N GLY A 207 17.23 2.30 -16.33
CA GLY A 207 16.46 3.31 -15.59
C GLY A 207 17.15 4.68 -15.46
N ARG A 208 18.48 4.76 -15.68
CA ARG A 208 19.26 6.01 -15.56
C ARG A 208 19.60 6.66 -16.90
N SER A 209 19.54 5.93 -18.00
CA SER A 209 19.92 6.43 -19.33
C SER A 209 18.85 6.07 -20.35
N THR A 210 18.27 7.09 -20.98
CA THR A 210 17.29 6.91 -22.08
C THR A 210 17.93 6.20 -23.26
N LEU A 211 19.16 6.57 -23.63
CA LEU A 211 19.93 5.90 -24.68
C LEU A 211 20.13 4.40 -24.41
N ALA A 212 20.38 4.02 -23.16
CA ALA A 212 20.50 2.61 -22.78
C ALA A 212 19.15 1.87 -22.86
N ALA A 213 18.05 2.55 -22.51
CA ALA A 213 16.71 1.99 -22.63
C ALA A 213 16.29 1.81 -24.10
N GLU A 214 16.59 2.79 -24.96
CA GLU A 214 16.37 2.73 -26.41
C GLU A 214 17.20 1.61 -27.05
N THR A 215 18.49 1.50 -26.69
CA THR A 215 19.36 0.41 -27.19
C THR A 215 18.81 -0.98 -26.84
N VAL A 216 18.25 -1.13 -25.63
CA VAL A 216 17.61 -2.38 -25.20
C VAL A 216 16.29 -2.60 -25.91
N GLU A 217 15.49 -1.56 -26.12
CA GLU A 217 14.25 -1.65 -26.88
C GLU A 217 14.51 -2.02 -28.35
N ASP A 218 15.53 -1.45 -28.98
CA ASP A 218 15.92 -1.75 -30.36
C ASP A 218 16.42 -3.20 -30.49
N ALA A 219 17.22 -3.68 -29.54
CA ALA A 219 17.77 -5.03 -29.57
C ALA A 219 16.77 -6.11 -29.15
N CYS A 220 15.91 -5.83 -28.16
CA CYS A 220 14.99 -6.80 -27.57
C CYS A 220 13.54 -6.65 -28.04
N SER A 221 13.20 -5.56 -28.74
CA SER A 221 11.83 -5.16 -29.08
C SER A 221 10.93 -4.97 -27.83
N LEU A 222 11.53 -4.87 -26.64
CA LEU A 222 10.86 -4.84 -25.35
C LEU A 222 11.69 -3.99 -24.36
N GLN A 223 11.03 -3.06 -23.67
CA GLN A 223 11.64 -2.31 -22.58
C GLN A 223 11.69 -3.13 -21.28
N LEU A 224 12.83 -3.03 -20.58
CA LEU A 224 13.01 -3.64 -19.27
C LEU A 224 12.25 -2.87 -18.19
N LEU A 225 11.55 -3.62 -17.33
CA LEU A 225 10.91 -3.07 -16.14
C LEU A 225 11.90 -2.99 -14.99
N ARG A 226 11.92 -1.86 -14.29
CA ARG A 226 12.75 -1.67 -13.09
C ARG A 226 11.96 -2.05 -11.83
N PRO A 227 12.39 -3.07 -11.07
CA PRO A 227 11.78 -3.39 -9.78
C PRO A 227 11.68 -2.17 -8.87
N ASN A 228 10.46 -1.87 -8.41
CA ASN A 228 10.22 -0.85 -7.42
C ASN A 228 9.87 -1.51 -6.08
N ALA A 229 10.61 -1.16 -5.02
CA ALA A 229 10.42 -1.68 -3.68
C ALA A 229 9.11 -1.21 -3.01
N THR A 230 8.48 -0.13 -3.50
CA THR A 230 7.31 0.48 -2.86
C THR A 230 5.96 -0.08 -3.30
N ARG A 231 5.93 -1.09 -4.20
CA ARG A 231 4.70 -1.80 -4.61
C ARG A 231 5.01 -3.29 -4.68
N TRP A 232 4.00 -4.14 -4.46
CA TRP A 232 4.05 -5.61 -4.39
C TRP A 232 5.38 -6.20 -4.92
N LYS A 233 6.36 -6.31 -4.00
CA LYS A 233 7.76 -6.59 -4.32
C LYS A 233 7.91 -7.89 -5.13
N SER A 234 7.08 -8.89 -4.85
CA SER A 234 7.13 -10.16 -5.57
C SER A 234 6.66 -10.02 -7.01
N LEU A 235 5.51 -9.40 -7.25
CA LEU A 235 4.91 -9.31 -8.58
C LEU A 235 5.72 -8.46 -9.55
N PHE A 236 6.32 -7.37 -9.07
CA PHE A 236 7.14 -6.55 -9.96
C PHE A 236 8.50 -7.19 -10.24
N LEU A 237 9.10 -7.87 -9.25
CA LEU A 237 10.32 -8.63 -9.46
C LEU A 237 10.07 -9.82 -10.40
N GLU A 238 8.96 -10.53 -10.21
CA GLU A 238 8.51 -11.63 -11.07
C GLU A 238 8.28 -11.15 -12.49
N GLN A 239 7.52 -10.07 -12.71
CA GLN A 239 7.30 -9.50 -14.05
C GLN A 239 8.60 -9.02 -14.70
N ALA A 240 9.53 -8.42 -13.94
CA ALA A 240 10.82 -8.00 -14.45
C ALA A 240 11.70 -9.20 -14.85
N VAL A 241 11.66 -10.28 -14.07
CA VAL A 241 12.36 -11.54 -14.37
C VAL A 241 11.70 -12.27 -15.54
N GLU A 242 10.37 -12.35 -15.58
CA GLU A 242 9.61 -12.97 -16.67
C GLU A 242 9.88 -12.26 -18.00
N ARG A 243 9.93 -10.92 -18.01
CA ARG A 243 10.33 -10.17 -19.21
C ARG A 243 11.74 -10.51 -19.65
N LEU A 244 12.69 -10.64 -18.72
CA LEU A 244 14.05 -11.04 -19.05
C LEU A 244 14.07 -12.46 -19.64
N LEU A 245 13.34 -13.40 -19.03
CA LEU A 245 13.22 -14.79 -19.51
C LEU A 245 12.56 -14.85 -20.89
N ARG A 246 11.57 -14.01 -21.16
CA ARG A 246 10.93 -13.90 -22.47
C ARG A 246 11.90 -13.39 -23.53
N ILE A 247 12.70 -12.37 -23.21
CA ILE A 247 13.77 -11.88 -24.09
C ILE A 247 14.80 -12.99 -24.39
N ILE A 248 15.20 -13.76 -23.36
CA ILE A 248 16.11 -14.91 -23.54
C ILE A 248 15.48 -15.95 -24.46
N LYS A 249 14.20 -16.26 -24.29
CA LYS A 249 13.49 -17.25 -25.10
C LYS A 249 13.32 -16.80 -26.56
N ASP A 250 12.99 -15.53 -26.77
CA ASP A 250 12.62 -15.01 -28.10
C ASP A 250 13.85 -14.59 -28.93
N LYS A 251 14.92 -14.11 -28.29
CA LYS A 251 16.12 -13.57 -28.96
C LYS A 251 17.41 -14.36 -28.68
N GLY A 252 17.39 -15.25 -27.70
CA GLY A 252 18.53 -16.05 -27.28
C GLY A 252 19.44 -15.35 -26.26
N GLU A 253 20.22 -16.15 -25.52
CA GLU A 253 21.14 -15.64 -24.48
C GLU A 253 22.24 -14.71 -25.05
N GLY A 254 22.61 -14.90 -26.32
CA GLY A 254 23.64 -14.10 -26.99
C GLY A 254 23.31 -12.61 -27.03
N THR A 255 22.05 -12.25 -27.24
CA THR A 255 21.60 -10.85 -27.28
C THR A 255 21.77 -10.16 -25.93
N ILE A 256 21.50 -10.84 -24.82
CA ILE A 256 21.70 -10.27 -23.49
C ILE A 256 23.20 -10.10 -23.19
N ARG A 257 24.05 -11.04 -23.62
CA ARG A 257 25.51 -10.91 -23.45
C ARG A 257 26.07 -9.71 -24.20
N VAL A 258 25.62 -9.50 -25.43
CA VAL A 258 25.99 -8.33 -26.24
C VAL A 258 25.51 -7.05 -25.56
N LEU A 259 24.25 -6.99 -25.14
CA LEU A 259 23.72 -5.83 -24.40
C LEU A 259 24.46 -5.55 -23.09
N CYS A 260 24.82 -6.57 -22.31
CA CYS A 260 25.62 -6.37 -21.11
C CYS A 260 27.02 -5.82 -21.44
N THR A 261 27.61 -6.24 -22.56
CA THR A 261 28.92 -5.76 -23.03
C THR A 261 28.82 -4.30 -23.50
N ASP A 262 27.86 -3.99 -24.35
CA ASP A 262 27.60 -2.65 -24.90
C ASP A 262 27.27 -1.65 -23.80
N LEU A 263 26.44 -2.09 -22.85
CA LEU A 263 26.09 -1.32 -21.67
C LEU A 263 27.15 -1.39 -20.58
N LYS A 264 28.36 -1.93 -20.80
CA LYS A 264 29.43 -2.01 -19.77
C LYS A 264 28.93 -2.49 -18.40
N VAL A 265 28.01 -3.45 -18.38
CA VAL A 265 27.51 -4.08 -17.17
C VAL A 265 28.40 -5.28 -16.90
N SER A 266 29.12 -5.28 -15.77
CA SER A 266 29.96 -6.42 -15.38
C SER A 266 29.09 -7.67 -15.27
N MET A 267 29.31 -8.60 -16.20
CA MET A 267 28.83 -9.98 -16.11
C MET A 267 29.79 -10.82 -15.29
#